data_AF-A0A1B7M276-F1
#
_entry.id   AF-A0A1B7M276-F1
#
_cell.length_a   1.000
_cell.length_b   1.000
_cell.length_c   1.000
_cell.angle_alpha   90.00
_cell.angle_beta   90.00
_cell.angle_gamma   90.00
#
_symmetry.space_group_name_H-M   'P 1'
#
loop_
_entity.id
_entity.type
_entity.pdbx_description
1 polymer ?
#
loop_
_entity_poly.entity_id
_entity_poly.type
_entity_poly.pdbx_seq_one_letter_code
_entity_poly.pdbx_strand_id
1 'polypeptide(L)'
;MISNPQVQWSTAVHEADWIAARLAPFDQGTVRSVIPEGFEAYTRLLHPVQKGEDPVRWSQVAAWSQTPVTNDVQFHDIALPPHRPAAPVPWDSSGPAEGTLDASEAAHLVSVLRNHTTTPEHCWFALWNGYGWDGAARFELIGEGEPAHQLEPPIDPVPSEVRDGPLVELPERTYLLFTGPVEAALSFIQEYQQTPNLWWPADRSWCVASEIDLAWTYLSGSASLVDQVLADPALEALPAKPQDRATLRFTGWLDDAVKAAATELLELGHTQIRTAHRTLHASLQRPRLWRNGQLGITSHTDGGSSTAGSQVLFWKSGRATHQELWRNLSLAVAELATL
;
A
#
# COMPACT_ATOMS: atom_id res chain seq x y z
N MET A 1 6.49 -35.04 -0.84
CA MET A 1 6.83 -34.03 -1.86
C MET A 1 5.53 -33.63 -2.52
N ILE A 2 4.86 -32.61 -1.99
CA ILE A 2 3.65 -32.04 -2.59
C ILE A 2 4.17 -31.17 -3.73
N SER A 3 3.74 -31.47 -4.95
CA SER A 3 4.04 -30.69 -6.15
C SER A 3 3.66 -29.24 -5.90
N ASN A 4 4.62 -28.32 -6.05
CA ASN A 4 4.37 -26.88 -5.96
C ASN A 4 3.26 -26.53 -6.97
N PRO A 5 2.14 -25.91 -6.57
CA PRO A 5 1.10 -25.50 -7.52
C PRO A 5 1.74 -24.57 -8.55
N GLN A 6 1.82 -25.02 -9.80
CA GLN A 6 2.57 -24.31 -10.84
C GLN A 6 1.73 -23.14 -11.36
N VAL A 7 2.16 -21.93 -11.03
CA VAL A 7 1.80 -20.73 -11.79
C VAL A 7 2.40 -20.84 -13.20
N GLN A 8 1.65 -20.46 -14.22
CA GLN A 8 2.08 -20.50 -15.61
C GLN A 8 1.84 -19.15 -16.26
N TRP A 9 2.83 -18.61 -16.96
CA TRP A 9 2.62 -17.44 -17.81
C TRP A 9 1.55 -17.72 -18.86
N SER A 10 0.70 -16.73 -19.13
CA SER A 10 -0.34 -16.82 -20.14
C SER A 10 -0.35 -15.60 -21.05
N THR A 11 -0.60 -15.85 -22.34
CA THR A 11 -0.80 -14.82 -23.35
C THR A 11 -2.28 -14.43 -23.53
N ALA A 12 -3.19 -15.05 -22.77
CA ALA A 12 -4.63 -14.84 -22.84
C ALA A 12 -5.11 -13.53 -22.17
N VAL A 13 -4.49 -12.40 -22.51
CA VAL A 13 -4.73 -11.09 -21.86
C VAL A 13 -6.18 -10.62 -21.93
N HIS A 14 -6.95 -11.11 -22.91
CA HIS A 14 -8.39 -10.85 -23.06
C HIS A 14 -9.24 -11.33 -21.87
N GLU A 15 -8.71 -12.24 -21.04
CA GLU A 15 -9.38 -12.72 -19.83
C GLU A 15 -9.51 -11.63 -18.75
N ALA A 16 -8.79 -10.51 -18.90
CA ALA A 16 -8.90 -9.32 -18.07
C ALA A 16 -9.82 -8.23 -18.65
N ASP A 17 -10.33 -8.37 -19.89
CA ASP A 17 -11.11 -7.31 -20.57
C ASP A 17 -12.33 -6.84 -19.77
N TRP A 18 -12.94 -7.77 -19.03
CA TRP A 18 -14.10 -7.49 -18.17
C TRP A 18 -13.75 -6.58 -16.98
N ILE A 19 -12.50 -6.58 -16.52
CA ILE A 19 -12.02 -5.74 -15.41
C ILE A 19 -11.95 -4.29 -15.89
N ALA A 20 -11.29 -4.04 -17.01
CA ALA A 20 -11.14 -2.71 -17.59
C ALA A 20 -12.49 -2.00 -17.75
N ALA A 21 -13.50 -2.73 -18.24
CA ALA A 21 -14.85 -2.22 -18.44
C ALA A 21 -15.62 -1.88 -17.14
N ARG A 22 -15.14 -2.35 -15.99
CA ARG A 22 -15.80 -2.23 -14.67
C ARG A 22 -14.99 -1.42 -13.66
N LEU A 23 -13.85 -0.87 -14.06
CA LEU A 23 -13.10 0.08 -13.26
C LEU A 23 -13.59 1.50 -13.53
N ALA A 24 -13.73 2.28 -12.47
CA ALA A 24 -13.88 3.73 -12.61
C ALA A 24 -12.53 4.38 -12.95
N PRO A 25 -12.54 5.58 -13.54
CA PRO A 25 -11.33 6.38 -13.72
C PRO A 25 -10.50 6.49 -12.43
N PHE A 26 -9.18 6.31 -12.57
CA PHE A 26 -8.24 6.26 -11.45
C PHE A 26 -8.24 7.55 -10.62
N ASP A 27 -8.42 8.70 -11.28
CA ASP A 27 -8.46 10.03 -10.67
C ASP A 27 -9.65 10.24 -9.71
N GLN A 28 -10.68 9.38 -9.76
CA GLN A 28 -11.76 9.40 -8.78
C GLN A 28 -11.31 8.90 -7.40
N GLY A 29 -10.29 8.05 -7.33
CA GLY A 29 -9.71 7.55 -6.08
C GLY A 29 -10.73 6.83 -5.19
N THR A 30 -11.49 5.91 -5.77
CA THR A 30 -12.56 5.15 -5.10
C THR A 30 -12.23 3.66 -5.08
N VAL A 31 -12.92 2.86 -4.28
CA VAL A 31 -12.72 1.40 -4.28
C VAL A 31 -12.85 0.84 -5.69
N ARG A 32 -13.86 1.30 -6.46
CA ARG A 32 -14.06 0.90 -7.85
C ARG A 32 -13.00 1.38 -8.85
N SER A 33 -12.07 2.24 -8.45
CA SER A 33 -10.89 2.55 -9.28
C SER A 33 -9.72 1.58 -9.04
N VAL A 34 -9.86 0.66 -8.09
CA VAL A 34 -8.86 -0.37 -7.74
C VAL A 34 -9.37 -1.77 -8.05
N ILE A 35 -10.63 -2.07 -7.70
CA ILE A 35 -11.25 -3.39 -7.90
C ILE A 35 -12.55 -3.25 -8.72
N PRO A 36 -12.85 -4.14 -9.68
CA PRO A 36 -13.99 -3.98 -10.57
C PRO A 36 -15.35 -3.96 -9.85
N GLU A 37 -16.28 -3.15 -10.38
CA GLU A 37 -17.65 -3.11 -9.90
C GLU A 37 -18.50 -4.34 -10.30
N GLY A 38 -19.73 -4.44 -9.79
CA GLY A 38 -20.70 -5.47 -10.21
C GLY A 38 -20.73 -6.74 -9.36
N PHE A 39 -20.03 -6.78 -8.23
CA PHE A 39 -20.16 -7.83 -7.22
C PHE A 39 -21.21 -7.45 -6.16
N GLU A 40 -21.70 -8.43 -5.41
CA GLU A 40 -22.73 -8.23 -4.38
C GLU A 40 -22.16 -7.47 -3.17
N ALA A 41 -20.92 -7.78 -2.77
CA ALA A 41 -20.28 -7.22 -1.59
C ALA A 41 -18.77 -6.99 -1.79
N TYR A 42 -18.21 -6.12 -0.95
CA TYR A 42 -16.81 -5.69 -0.97
C TYR A 42 -16.26 -5.62 0.46
N THR A 43 -14.99 -5.97 0.63
CA THR A 43 -14.26 -5.82 1.89
C THR A 43 -12.82 -5.41 1.60
N ARG A 44 -12.15 -4.82 2.59
CA ARG A 44 -10.71 -4.57 2.57
C ARG A 44 -10.02 -5.30 3.71
N LEU A 45 -8.96 -6.02 3.40
CA LEU A 45 -8.10 -6.73 4.33
C LEU A 45 -6.92 -5.83 4.67
N LEU A 46 -6.78 -5.46 5.94
CA LEU A 46 -5.73 -4.55 6.42
C LEU A 46 -4.43 -5.33 6.58
N HIS A 47 -3.35 -4.84 5.97
CA HIS A 47 -2.06 -5.51 6.10
C HIS A 47 -1.47 -5.24 7.49
N PRO A 48 -0.98 -6.25 8.22
CA PRO A 48 -0.43 -6.05 9.55
C PRO A 48 0.88 -5.26 9.49
N VAL A 49 1.21 -4.60 10.59
CA VAL A 49 2.58 -4.18 10.90
C VAL A 49 3.30 -5.32 11.62
N GLN A 50 4.62 -5.28 11.75
CA GLN A 50 5.38 -6.38 12.36
C GLN A 50 6.04 -5.94 13.68
N LYS A 51 6.11 -6.90 14.61
CA LYS A 51 6.96 -6.84 15.80
C LYS A 51 7.96 -8.00 15.73
N GLY A 52 9.16 -7.74 15.22
CA GLY A 52 10.04 -8.82 14.77
C GLY A 52 9.38 -9.59 13.62
N GLU A 53 9.09 -10.88 13.83
CA GLU A 53 8.38 -11.73 12.85
C GLU A 53 6.88 -11.89 13.18
N ASP A 54 6.41 -11.32 14.29
CA ASP A 54 5.02 -11.46 14.72
C ASP A 54 4.15 -10.35 14.11
N PRO A 55 3.05 -10.70 13.41
CA PRO A 55 2.13 -9.72 12.87
C PRO A 55 1.34 -9.03 13.99
N VAL A 56 1.24 -7.71 13.89
CA VAL A 56 0.47 -6.83 14.77
C VAL A 56 -0.63 -6.17 13.95
N ARG A 57 -1.86 -6.44 14.36
CA ARG A 57 -3.08 -5.96 13.73
C ARG A 57 -3.31 -4.48 13.97
N TRP A 58 -4.04 -3.85 13.06
CA TRP A 58 -4.48 -2.46 13.19
C TRP A 58 -5.36 -2.28 14.42
N SER A 59 -6.22 -3.24 14.76
CA SER A 59 -6.99 -3.23 16.00
C SER A 59 -6.12 -3.23 17.27
N GLN A 60 -4.94 -3.86 17.24
CA GLN A 60 -3.99 -3.81 18.36
C GLN A 60 -3.30 -2.44 18.44
N VAL A 61 -2.91 -1.87 17.30
CA VAL A 61 -2.37 -0.51 17.20
C VAL A 61 -3.41 0.52 17.68
N ALA A 62 -4.66 0.37 17.26
CA ALA A 62 -5.80 1.18 17.65
C ALA A 62 -6.10 1.09 19.16
N ALA A 63 -6.04 -0.11 19.74
CA ALA A 63 -6.18 -0.31 21.19
C ALA A 63 -5.05 0.38 21.97
N TRP A 64 -3.81 0.32 21.45
CA TRP A 64 -2.66 1.03 22.02
C TRP A 64 -2.83 2.55 21.96
N SER A 65 -3.26 3.09 20.82
CA SER A 65 -3.45 4.53 20.61
C SER A 65 -4.74 5.08 21.19
N GLN A 66 -5.64 4.21 21.65
CA GLN A 66 -6.99 4.56 22.11
C GLN A 66 -7.83 5.25 21.02
N THR A 67 -7.55 4.92 19.76
CA THR A 67 -8.29 5.40 18.60
C THR A 67 -9.23 4.29 18.12
N PRO A 68 -10.52 4.55 17.86
CA PRO A 68 -11.43 3.53 17.32
C PRO A 68 -11.08 3.16 15.88
N VAL A 69 -11.23 1.88 15.53
CA VAL A 69 -11.16 1.40 14.13
C VAL A 69 -12.49 1.67 13.45
N THR A 70 -12.50 2.56 12.46
CA THR A 70 -13.65 2.79 11.56
C THR A 70 -13.47 2.03 10.26
N ASN A 71 -14.54 1.82 9.49
CA ASN A 71 -14.48 1.10 8.22
C ASN A 71 -13.54 1.75 7.21
N ASP A 72 -13.28 3.06 7.31
CA ASP A 72 -12.42 3.87 6.45
C ASP A 72 -11.09 4.29 7.10
N VAL A 73 -10.75 3.75 8.27
CA VAL A 73 -9.51 4.03 9.00
C VAL A 73 -8.28 3.96 8.09
N GLN A 74 -7.34 4.88 8.30
CA GLN A 74 -6.01 4.85 7.70
C GLN A 74 -4.97 4.52 8.77
N PHE A 75 -3.83 3.96 8.37
CA PHE A 75 -2.82 3.54 9.34
C PHE A 75 -2.31 4.71 10.19
N HIS A 76 -2.11 5.90 9.60
CA HIS A 76 -1.70 7.08 10.33
C HIS A 76 -2.70 7.55 11.39
N ASP A 77 -4.00 7.28 11.23
CA ASP A 77 -5.03 7.68 12.21
C ASP A 77 -4.83 6.97 13.56
N ILE A 78 -4.40 5.71 13.51
CA ILE A 78 -4.17 4.86 14.69
C ILE A 78 -2.71 4.83 15.11
N ALA A 79 -1.77 5.02 14.18
CA ALA A 79 -0.35 4.98 14.46
C ALA A 79 0.14 6.29 15.08
N LEU A 80 -0.45 7.44 14.72
CA LEU A 80 -0.06 8.77 15.22
C LEU A 80 -1.15 9.37 16.12
N PRO A 81 -1.29 8.92 17.40
CA PRO A 81 -2.24 9.55 18.31
C PRO A 81 -1.80 10.97 18.71
N PRO A 82 -2.74 11.84 19.13
CA PRO A 82 -2.43 13.20 19.57
C PRO A 82 -1.69 13.23 20.91
N HIS A 83 -1.91 12.21 21.75
CA HIS A 83 -1.28 12.07 23.06
C HIS A 83 -0.51 10.75 23.11
N ARG A 84 0.68 10.78 23.71
CA ARG A 84 1.53 9.60 23.89
C ARG A 84 0.86 8.59 24.82
N PRO A 85 0.57 7.36 24.35
CA PRO A 85 0.17 6.28 25.24
C PRO A 85 1.29 5.94 26.23
N ALA A 86 0.93 5.49 27.44
CA ALA A 86 1.91 5.13 28.46
C ALA A 86 2.71 3.86 28.10
N ALA A 87 2.09 2.93 27.37
CA ALA A 87 2.74 1.73 26.88
C ALA A 87 3.62 2.04 25.66
N PRO A 88 4.74 1.31 25.46
CA PRO A 88 5.58 1.47 24.27
C PRO A 88 4.81 1.11 22.98
N VAL A 89 5.30 1.62 21.85
CA VAL A 89 4.77 1.29 20.52
C VAL A 89 4.82 -0.24 20.29
N PRO A 90 3.70 -0.88 19.89
CA PRO A 90 3.63 -2.34 19.81
C PRO A 90 4.25 -2.97 18.55
N TRP A 91 4.77 -2.18 17.60
CA TRP A 91 5.43 -2.65 16.38
C TRP A 91 6.82 -2.02 16.22
N ASP A 92 7.65 -2.59 15.34
CA ASP A 92 8.95 -2.04 14.95
C ASP A 92 9.24 -2.08 13.43
N SER A 93 8.29 -2.55 12.61
CA SER A 93 8.36 -2.40 11.16
C SER A 93 8.12 -0.97 10.70
N SER A 94 8.57 -0.69 9.47
CA SER A 94 8.32 0.57 8.76
C SER A 94 6.88 0.66 8.22
N GLY A 95 5.89 0.54 9.11
CA GLY A 95 4.48 0.49 8.76
C GLY A 95 4.02 -0.85 8.18
N PRO A 96 2.78 -0.91 7.67
CA PRO A 96 2.22 -2.08 7.01
C PRO A 96 2.81 -2.22 5.60
N ALA A 97 2.92 -3.46 5.11
CA ALA A 97 3.36 -3.69 3.74
C ALA A 97 2.38 -3.06 2.73
N GLU A 98 2.88 -2.41 1.70
CA GLU A 98 2.05 -1.86 0.61
C GLU A 98 2.05 -2.83 -0.59
N GLY A 99 0.90 -2.97 -1.26
CA GLY A 99 0.80 -3.75 -2.51
C GLY A 99 0.82 -5.27 -2.37
N THR A 100 1.08 -5.82 -1.18
CA THR A 100 1.15 -7.26 -0.94
C THR A 100 0.56 -7.68 0.40
N LEU A 101 -0.15 -8.80 0.40
CA LEU A 101 -0.64 -9.44 1.63
C LEU A 101 0.51 -10.08 2.41
N ASP A 102 0.32 -10.22 3.73
CA ASP A 102 1.12 -11.11 4.55
C ASP A 102 0.95 -12.57 4.09
N ALA A 103 2.02 -13.37 4.17
CA ALA A 103 2.01 -14.74 3.65
C ALA A 103 1.01 -15.64 4.37
N SER A 104 0.82 -15.46 5.68
CA SER A 104 -0.12 -16.24 6.47
C SER A 104 -1.58 -15.84 6.17
N GLU A 105 -1.83 -14.55 5.95
CA GLU A 105 -3.14 -14.03 5.54
C GLU A 105 -3.49 -14.46 4.12
N ALA A 106 -2.53 -14.41 3.19
CA ALA A 106 -2.70 -14.90 1.82
C ALA A 106 -3.06 -16.39 1.80
N ALA A 107 -2.41 -17.23 2.60
CA ALA A 107 -2.72 -18.65 2.70
C ALA A 107 -4.14 -18.91 3.23
N HIS A 108 -4.58 -18.16 4.24
CA HIS A 108 -5.95 -18.25 4.76
C HIS A 108 -6.97 -17.77 3.72
N LEU A 109 -6.72 -16.65 3.07
CA LEU A 109 -7.58 -16.11 2.03
C LEU A 109 -7.75 -17.10 0.87
N VAL A 110 -6.67 -17.71 0.38
CA VAL A 110 -6.70 -18.76 -0.65
C VAL A 110 -7.62 -19.93 -0.26
N SER A 111 -7.54 -20.39 0.99
CA SER A 111 -8.40 -21.46 1.52
C SER A 111 -9.89 -21.08 1.48
N VAL A 112 -10.22 -19.83 1.83
CA VAL A 112 -11.59 -19.32 1.73
C VAL A 112 -12.03 -19.23 0.27
N LEU A 113 -11.25 -18.56 -0.58
CA LEU A 113 -11.58 -18.30 -1.99
C LEU A 113 -11.81 -19.57 -2.81
N ARG A 114 -11.05 -20.64 -2.53
CA ARG A 114 -11.22 -21.95 -3.16
C ARG A 114 -12.65 -22.48 -3.07
N ASN A 115 -13.32 -22.23 -1.93
CA ASN A 115 -14.67 -22.72 -1.66
C ASN A 115 -15.78 -21.83 -2.23
N HIS A 116 -15.44 -20.66 -2.78
CA HIS A 116 -16.37 -19.68 -3.35
C HIS A 116 -16.25 -19.54 -4.86
N THR A 117 -15.73 -20.55 -5.54
CA THR A 117 -15.69 -20.65 -7.01
C THR A 117 -15.99 -22.07 -7.45
N THR A 118 -16.56 -22.20 -8.66
CA THR A 118 -16.73 -23.48 -9.35
C THR A 118 -15.49 -23.87 -10.17
N THR A 119 -14.52 -22.95 -10.33
CA THR A 119 -13.30 -23.15 -11.11
C THR A 119 -12.02 -22.89 -10.30
N PRO A 120 -11.81 -23.53 -9.13
CA PRO A 120 -10.65 -23.27 -8.27
C PRO A 120 -9.31 -23.66 -8.93
N GLU A 121 -9.34 -24.58 -9.89
CA GLU A 121 -8.14 -25.01 -10.63
C GLU A 121 -7.77 -24.07 -11.80
N HIS A 122 -8.61 -23.08 -12.08
CA HIS A 122 -8.42 -22.15 -13.20
C HIS A 122 -8.67 -20.72 -12.74
N CYS A 123 -7.63 -20.14 -12.17
CA CYS A 123 -7.56 -18.74 -11.80
C CYS A 123 -6.57 -18.00 -12.70
N TRP A 124 -6.74 -16.69 -12.73
CA TRP A 124 -5.90 -15.72 -13.42
C TRP A 124 -5.22 -14.86 -12.38
N PHE A 125 -3.97 -14.50 -12.63
CA PHE A 125 -3.13 -13.71 -11.73
C PHE A 125 -2.40 -12.64 -12.53
N ALA A 126 -2.55 -11.38 -12.16
CA ALA A 126 -1.90 -10.24 -12.76
C ALA A 126 -0.84 -9.69 -11.81
N LEU A 127 0.40 -9.57 -12.29
CA LEU A 127 1.53 -8.99 -11.56
C LEU A 127 1.96 -7.72 -12.25
N TRP A 128 2.13 -6.63 -11.50
CA TRP A 128 2.46 -5.33 -12.09
C TRP A 128 3.81 -5.37 -12.80
N ASN A 129 3.84 -4.94 -14.06
CA ASN A 129 5.06 -4.97 -14.87
C ASN A 129 6.08 -3.90 -14.44
N GLY A 130 5.68 -2.91 -13.64
CA GLY A 130 6.55 -1.80 -13.22
C GLY A 130 7.44 -2.07 -12.01
N TYR A 131 7.39 -3.26 -11.40
CA TYR A 131 8.30 -3.63 -10.33
C TYR A 131 9.76 -3.66 -10.85
N GLY A 132 10.59 -2.75 -10.33
CA GLY A 132 11.97 -2.50 -10.76
C GLY A 132 13.00 -3.42 -10.10
N TRP A 133 12.82 -4.74 -10.23
CA TRP A 133 13.77 -5.72 -9.69
C TRP A 133 15.16 -5.64 -10.33
N ASP A 134 15.25 -5.16 -11.56
CA ASP A 134 16.47 -4.98 -12.35
C ASP A 134 17.24 -3.67 -12.06
N GLY A 135 16.61 -2.71 -11.36
CA GLY A 135 17.14 -1.36 -11.14
C GLY A 135 17.53 -1.01 -9.71
N ALA A 136 17.20 -1.84 -8.72
CA ALA A 136 17.45 -1.55 -7.31
C ALA A 136 18.87 -1.96 -6.88
N ALA A 137 19.82 -1.00 -6.90
CA ALA A 137 21.10 -1.20 -6.22
C ALA A 137 20.86 -1.39 -4.71
N ARG A 138 21.02 -2.63 -4.22
CA ARG A 138 21.05 -2.92 -2.78
C ARG A 138 22.43 -2.56 -2.24
N PHE A 139 22.47 -1.61 -1.32
CA PHE A 139 23.66 -1.27 -0.56
C PHE A 139 23.54 -1.91 0.83
N GLU A 140 24.47 -2.79 1.17
CA GLU A 140 24.59 -3.29 2.52
C GLU A 140 25.40 -2.27 3.35
N LEU A 141 24.78 -1.70 4.39
CA LEU A 141 25.47 -0.83 5.34
C LEU A 141 26.25 -1.72 6.32
N ILE A 142 27.54 -1.89 6.07
CA ILE A 142 28.42 -2.71 6.91
C ILE A 142 29.06 -1.83 7.98
N GLY A 143 28.33 -1.55 9.07
CA GLY A 143 28.87 -0.82 10.23
C GLY A 143 29.35 0.62 9.93
N GLU A 144 29.65 1.38 10.98
CA GLU A 144 30.17 2.75 10.83
C GLU A 144 31.61 2.73 10.29
N GLY A 145 31.82 3.25 9.08
CA GLY A 145 33.15 3.56 8.53
C GLY A 145 33.65 2.68 7.38
N GLU A 146 32.95 1.60 7.03
CA GLU A 146 33.30 0.77 5.87
C GLU A 146 32.52 1.20 4.61
N PRO A 147 33.15 1.16 3.43
CA PRO A 147 32.46 1.46 2.17
C PRO A 147 31.36 0.42 1.91
N ALA A 148 30.15 0.89 1.61
CA ALA A 148 29.03 0.02 1.25
C ALA A 148 29.42 -0.89 0.07
N HIS A 149 29.28 -2.21 0.25
CA HIS A 149 29.44 -3.13 -0.86
C HIS A 149 28.20 -3.04 -1.76
N GLN A 150 28.43 -2.72 -3.04
CA GLN A 150 27.42 -2.85 -4.07
C GLN A 150 27.25 -4.35 -4.33
N LEU A 151 26.11 -4.91 -3.88
CA LEU A 151 25.71 -6.24 -4.28
C LEU A 151 25.45 -6.24 -5.79
N GLU A 152 25.69 -7.36 -6.47
CA GLU A 152 25.24 -7.53 -7.86
C GLU A 152 23.75 -7.15 -7.93
N PRO A 153 23.32 -6.38 -8.96
CA PRO A 153 21.92 -6.01 -9.06
C PRO A 153 21.06 -7.28 -9.04
N PRO A 154 19.94 -7.28 -8.29
CA PRO A 154 19.06 -8.43 -8.27
C PRO A 154 18.70 -8.79 -9.71
N ILE A 155 18.80 -10.08 -10.04
CA ILE A 155 18.32 -10.57 -11.34
C ILE A 155 16.80 -10.39 -11.33
N ASP A 156 16.27 -9.78 -12.39
CA ASP A 156 14.83 -9.73 -12.62
C ASP A 156 14.25 -11.14 -12.51
N PRO A 157 13.37 -11.43 -11.52
CA PRO A 157 12.81 -12.76 -11.36
C PRO A 157 11.86 -13.14 -12.50
N VAL A 158 11.46 -12.17 -13.33
CA VAL A 158 10.59 -12.40 -14.47
C VAL A 158 11.42 -12.78 -15.71
N PRO A 159 11.18 -13.96 -16.33
CA PRO A 159 11.85 -14.34 -17.56
C PRO A 159 11.61 -13.33 -18.70
N SER A 160 12.60 -13.11 -19.57
CA SER A 160 12.51 -12.13 -20.67
C SER A 160 11.35 -12.40 -21.62
N GLU A 161 11.03 -13.68 -21.88
CA GLU A 161 9.88 -14.09 -22.69
C GLU A 161 8.53 -13.65 -22.11
N VAL A 162 8.43 -13.53 -20.79
CA VAL A 162 7.24 -13.01 -20.09
C VAL A 162 7.23 -11.48 -20.17
N ARG A 163 8.38 -10.82 -19.99
CA ARG A 163 8.55 -9.36 -20.13
C ARG A 163 8.20 -8.84 -21.53
N ASP A 164 8.63 -9.57 -22.55
CA ASP A 164 8.44 -9.24 -23.97
C ASP A 164 7.07 -9.72 -24.51
N GLY A 165 6.28 -10.38 -23.66
CA GLY A 165 4.97 -10.93 -23.99
C GLY A 165 3.84 -9.88 -24.07
N PRO A 166 2.62 -10.30 -24.42
CA PRO A 166 1.46 -9.43 -24.36
C PRO A 166 1.13 -9.07 -22.91
N LEU A 167 0.70 -7.83 -22.68
CA LEU A 167 0.37 -7.28 -21.37
C LEU A 167 -1.14 -7.09 -21.22
N VAL A 168 -1.61 -7.22 -19.99
CA VAL A 168 -2.94 -6.73 -19.59
C VAL A 168 -2.83 -5.23 -19.37
N GLU A 169 -3.58 -4.45 -20.16
CA GLU A 169 -3.61 -2.99 -20.12
C GLU A 169 -4.83 -2.52 -19.31
N LEU A 170 -4.60 -1.97 -18.12
CA LEU A 170 -5.63 -1.33 -17.28
C LEU A 170 -5.29 0.16 -17.12
N PRO A 171 -6.25 1.01 -16.68
CA PRO A 171 -5.95 2.41 -16.41
C PRO A 171 -4.71 2.57 -15.50
N GLU A 172 -3.73 3.37 -15.93
CA GLU A 172 -2.48 3.69 -15.20
C GLU A 172 -1.51 2.53 -14.92
N ARG A 173 -1.84 1.28 -15.32
CA ARG A 173 -1.07 0.10 -14.95
C ARG A 173 -1.08 -0.97 -16.06
N THR A 174 0.09 -1.59 -16.25
CA THR A 174 0.24 -2.75 -17.13
C THR A 174 0.68 -3.96 -16.32
N TYR A 175 0.13 -5.14 -16.65
CA TYR A 175 0.35 -6.36 -15.88
C TYR A 175 0.81 -7.52 -16.76
N LEU A 176 1.70 -8.31 -16.20
CA LEU A 176 2.04 -9.66 -16.66
C LEU A 176 0.91 -10.61 -16.23
N LEU A 177 0.45 -11.47 -17.13
CA LEU A 177 -0.65 -12.39 -16.85
C LEU A 177 -0.15 -13.82 -16.66
N PHE A 178 -0.65 -14.45 -15.61
CA PHE A 178 -0.41 -15.85 -15.29
C PHE A 178 -1.74 -16.57 -15.02
N THR A 179 -1.69 -17.90 -15.02
CA THR A 179 -2.82 -18.77 -14.69
C THR A 179 -2.38 -19.98 -13.89
N GLY A 180 -3.31 -20.57 -13.15
CA GLY A 180 -3.09 -21.76 -12.35
C GLY A 180 -4.22 -22.01 -11.36
N PRO A 181 -4.10 -23.03 -10.49
CA PRO A 181 -5.04 -23.20 -9.39
C PRO A 181 -4.96 -22.03 -8.40
N VAL A 182 -6.01 -21.83 -7.60
CA VAL A 182 -6.07 -20.73 -6.61
C VAL A 182 -4.88 -20.73 -5.66
N GLU A 183 -4.26 -21.88 -5.36
CA GLU A 183 -3.07 -21.98 -4.53
C GLU A 183 -1.79 -21.45 -5.18
N ALA A 184 -1.74 -21.32 -6.51
CA ALA A 184 -0.60 -20.76 -7.24
C ALA A 184 -0.31 -19.31 -6.83
N ALA A 185 -1.34 -18.60 -6.39
CA ALA A 185 -1.28 -17.46 -5.47
C ALA A 185 -0.01 -17.33 -4.61
N LEU A 186 0.31 -18.39 -3.87
CA LEU A 186 1.32 -18.39 -2.82
C LEU A 186 2.73 -18.53 -3.37
N SER A 187 2.88 -19.02 -4.60
CA SER A 187 4.20 -19.13 -5.25
C SER A 187 4.77 -17.74 -5.57
N PHE A 188 3.92 -16.75 -5.83
CA PHE A 188 4.34 -15.37 -6.09
C PHE A 188 5.13 -14.77 -4.91
N ILE A 189 4.78 -15.13 -3.67
CA ILE A 189 5.48 -14.59 -2.49
C ILE A 189 6.93 -15.09 -2.49
N GLN A 190 7.15 -16.36 -2.88
CA GLN A 190 8.48 -16.95 -2.94
C GLN A 190 9.27 -16.44 -4.15
N GLU A 191 8.61 -16.32 -5.30
CA GLU A 191 9.25 -16.02 -6.59
C GLU A 191 9.48 -14.52 -6.81
N TYR A 192 8.55 -13.68 -6.35
CA TYR A 192 8.50 -12.25 -6.63
C TYR A 192 8.52 -11.36 -5.39
N GLN A 193 8.47 -11.96 -4.18
CA GLN A 193 8.31 -11.24 -2.91
C GLN A 193 7.03 -10.37 -2.87
N GLN A 194 5.99 -10.82 -3.58
CA GLN A 194 4.72 -10.13 -3.75
C GLN A 194 3.58 -11.15 -3.80
N THR A 195 2.38 -10.79 -3.41
CA THR A 195 1.16 -11.48 -3.91
C THR A 195 0.79 -10.96 -5.30
N PRO A 196 -0.03 -11.69 -6.09
CA PRO A 196 -0.63 -11.13 -7.29
C PRO A 196 -1.36 -9.82 -6.98
N ASN A 197 -1.15 -8.80 -7.83
CA ASN A 197 -1.83 -7.52 -7.66
C ASN A 197 -3.32 -7.62 -7.99
N LEU A 198 -3.67 -8.44 -8.98
CA LEU A 198 -5.06 -8.77 -9.32
C LEU A 198 -5.18 -10.27 -9.54
N TRP A 199 -6.30 -10.86 -9.13
CA TRP A 199 -6.55 -12.29 -9.28
C TRP A 199 -8.02 -12.62 -9.17
N TRP A 200 -8.47 -13.57 -9.99
CA TRP A 200 -9.87 -13.97 -10.14
C TRP A 200 -9.98 -15.39 -10.74
N PRO A 201 -11.05 -16.15 -10.45
CA PRO A 201 -11.32 -17.44 -11.06
C PRO A 201 -11.95 -17.28 -12.45
N ALA A 202 -11.90 -18.33 -13.28
CA ALA A 202 -12.50 -18.35 -14.62
C ALA A 202 -13.99 -17.99 -14.63
N ASP A 203 -14.73 -18.45 -13.62
CA ASP A 203 -16.15 -18.14 -13.44
C ASP A 203 -16.44 -16.74 -12.89
N ARG A 204 -15.38 -15.98 -12.56
CA ARG A 204 -15.43 -14.59 -12.07
C ARG A 204 -16.33 -14.42 -10.85
N SER A 205 -16.42 -15.45 -10.00
CA SER A 205 -17.25 -15.43 -8.80
C SER A 205 -16.74 -14.47 -7.71
N TRP A 206 -15.43 -14.16 -7.75
CA TRP A 206 -14.78 -13.18 -6.88
C TRP A 206 -13.62 -12.50 -7.61
N CYS A 207 -13.14 -11.39 -7.06
CA CYS A 207 -11.92 -10.72 -7.49
C CYS A 207 -11.20 -10.18 -6.26
N VAL A 208 -9.88 -10.15 -6.31
CA VAL A 208 -9.06 -9.55 -5.26
C VAL A 208 -8.06 -8.59 -5.90
N ALA A 209 -7.79 -7.47 -5.23
CA ALA A 209 -6.96 -6.39 -5.75
C ALA A 209 -6.07 -5.78 -4.66
N SER A 210 -4.76 -5.88 -4.85
CA SER A 210 -3.73 -5.24 -4.04
C SER A 210 -3.06 -4.13 -4.88
N GLU A 211 -3.54 -2.89 -4.71
CA GLU A 211 -2.91 -1.73 -5.34
C GLU A 211 -1.55 -1.45 -4.68
N ILE A 212 -0.54 -1.15 -5.50
CA ILE A 212 0.87 -1.13 -5.08
C ILE A 212 1.17 -0.13 -3.96
N ASP A 213 0.38 0.95 -3.86
CA ASP A 213 0.57 2.04 -2.89
C ASP A 213 -0.38 1.92 -1.68
N LEU A 214 -1.16 0.83 -1.57
CA LEU A 214 -2.13 0.65 -0.50
C LEU A 214 -1.65 -0.37 0.52
N ALA A 215 -1.83 -0.03 1.79
CA ALA A 215 -1.59 -0.87 2.96
C ALA A 215 -2.73 -1.86 3.26
N TRP A 216 -3.55 -2.17 2.25
CA TRP A 216 -4.66 -3.11 2.34
C TRP A 216 -4.99 -3.69 0.96
N THR A 217 -5.65 -4.84 0.97
CA THR A 217 -6.13 -5.54 -0.23
C THR A 217 -7.65 -5.53 -0.27
N TYR A 218 -8.24 -5.23 -1.43
CA TYR A 218 -9.69 -5.38 -1.61
C TYR A 218 -10.05 -6.80 -2.04
N LEU A 219 -11.19 -7.28 -1.56
CA LEU A 219 -11.88 -8.48 -2.02
C LEU A 219 -13.32 -8.11 -2.40
N SER A 220 -13.79 -8.61 -3.53
CA SER A 220 -15.18 -8.53 -3.96
C SER A 220 -15.72 -9.89 -4.38
N GLY A 221 -17.02 -10.12 -4.16
CA GLY A 221 -17.64 -11.41 -4.43
C GLY A 221 -19.11 -11.46 -4.03
N SER A 222 -19.60 -12.67 -3.75
CA SER A 222 -20.92 -12.84 -3.11
C SER A 222 -20.94 -12.28 -1.69
N ALA A 223 -22.12 -11.94 -1.18
CA ALA A 223 -22.27 -11.53 0.22
C ALA A 223 -21.79 -12.63 1.18
N SER A 224 -22.06 -13.90 0.87
CA SER A 224 -21.60 -15.04 1.66
C SER A 224 -20.07 -15.11 1.79
N LEU A 225 -19.34 -14.85 0.70
CA LEU A 225 -17.88 -14.80 0.72
C LEU A 225 -17.38 -13.65 1.61
N VAL A 226 -17.93 -12.45 1.41
CA VAL A 226 -17.51 -11.27 2.15
C VAL A 226 -17.84 -11.39 3.64
N ASP A 227 -19.03 -11.88 3.99
CA ASP A 227 -19.43 -12.13 5.38
C ASP A 227 -18.52 -13.17 6.05
N GLN A 228 -18.12 -14.22 5.32
CA GLN A 228 -17.17 -15.20 5.85
C GLN A 228 -15.80 -14.58 6.14
N VAL A 229 -15.28 -13.74 5.23
CA VAL A 229 -13.98 -13.06 5.43
C VAL A 229 -14.04 -12.04 6.57
N LEU A 230 -15.15 -11.30 6.69
CA LEU A 230 -15.37 -10.35 7.79
C LEU A 230 -15.47 -11.04 9.16
N ALA A 231 -15.94 -12.29 9.19
CA ALA A 231 -16.06 -13.08 10.41
C ALA A 231 -14.81 -13.92 10.72
N ASP A 232 -13.83 -13.99 9.81
CA ASP A 232 -12.64 -14.83 9.96
C ASP A 232 -11.64 -14.18 10.93
N PRO A 233 -11.37 -14.78 12.11
CA PRO A 233 -10.41 -14.21 13.05
C PRO A 233 -8.98 -14.25 12.55
N ALA A 234 -8.65 -15.04 11.52
CA ALA A 234 -7.31 -15.08 10.91
C ALA A 234 -7.05 -13.90 9.97
N LEU A 235 -8.08 -13.19 9.53
CA LEU A 235 -7.98 -12.03 8.64
C LEU A 235 -8.44 -10.76 9.37
N GLU A 236 -7.80 -9.62 9.15
CA GLU A 236 -8.32 -8.34 9.65
C GLU A 236 -9.03 -7.58 8.53
N ALA A 237 -10.34 -7.80 8.42
CA ALA A 237 -11.14 -7.26 7.33
C ALA A 237 -12.16 -6.21 7.80
N LEU A 238 -12.37 -5.18 6.99
CA LEU A 238 -13.37 -4.14 7.19
C LEU A 238 -14.30 -4.02 5.98
N PRO A 239 -15.62 -3.80 6.20
CA PRO A 239 -16.55 -3.62 5.09
C PRO A 239 -16.16 -2.44 4.21
N ALA A 240 -16.29 -2.60 2.89
CA ALA A 240 -16.06 -1.55 1.91
C ALA A 240 -17.27 -1.40 0.98
N LYS A 241 -17.42 -0.24 0.37
CA LYS A 241 -18.39 0.02 -0.70
C LYS A 241 -17.66 0.52 -1.94
N PRO A 242 -18.17 0.25 -3.16
CA PRO A 242 -17.48 0.64 -4.40
C PRO A 242 -17.16 2.14 -4.50
N GLN A 243 -18.01 2.98 -3.90
CA GLN A 243 -17.91 4.45 -3.90
C GLN A 243 -17.14 5.02 -2.71
N ASP A 244 -16.72 4.18 -1.77
CA ASP A 244 -15.82 4.63 -0.69
C ASP A 244 -14.49 5.09 -1.31
N ARG A 245 -13.79 6.00 -0.64
CA ARG A 245 -12.51 6.51 -1.18
C ARG A 245 -11.39 5.55 -0.82
N ALA A 246 -10.59 5.22 -1.83
CA ALA A 246 -9.43 4.34 -1.71
C ALA A 246 -8.13 5.12 -1.53
N THR A 247 -8.16 6.45 -1.67
CA THR A 247 -6.99 7.31 -1.51
C THR A 247 -6.80 7.79 -0.08
N LEU A 248 -5.56 8.16 0.24
CA LEU A 248 -5.16 8.74 1.52
C LEU A 248 -6.16 9.81 1.98
N ARG A 249 -6.57 9.67 3.24
CA ARG A 249 -7.47 10.59 3.91
C ARG A 249 -6.87 11.07 5.20
N PHE A 250 -6.98 12.36 5.45
CA PHE A 250 -6.71 12.95 6.74
C PHE A 250 -8.03 13.41 7.33
N THR A 251 -8.30 13.00 8.57
CA THR A 251 -9.47 13.43 9.33
C THR A 251 -9.07 13.80 10.75
N GLY A 252 -9.96 14.51 11.44
CA GLY A 252 -9.76 14.89 12.84
C GLY A 252 -8.51 15.75 13.06
N TRP A 253 -7.82 15.48 14.17
CA TRP A 253 -6.75 16.35 14.67
C TRP A 253 -5.54 16.43 13.73
N LEU A 254 -5.22 15.35 13.00
CA LEU A 254 -4.09 15.34 12.06
C LEU A 254 -4.37 16.26 10.87
N ASP A 255 -5.59 16.25 10.32
CA ASP A 255 -5.98 17.16 9.25
C ASP A 255 -5.91 18.63 9.70
N ASP A 256 -6.42 18.92 10.90
CA ASP A 256 -6.33 20.25 11.50
C ASP A 256 -4.86 20.69 11.69
N ALA A 257 -4.00 19.79 12.16
CA ALA A 257 -2.57 20.05 12.33
C ALA A 257 -1.86 20.30 10.98
N VAL A 258 -2.14 19.50 9.95
CA VAL A 258 -1.57 19.68 8.61
C VAL A 258 -2.04 21.00 7.98
N LYS A 259 -3.33 21.35 8.13
CA LYS A 259 -3.87 22.63 7.65
C LYS A 259 -3.22 23.83 8.35
N ALA A 260 -3.05 23.75 9.67
CA ALA A 260 -2.36 24.77 10.44
C ALA A 260 -0.89 24.91 10.01
N ALA A 261 -0.19 23.79 9.85
CA ALA A 261 1.19 23.74 9.39
C ALA A 261 1.35 24.32 7.97
N ALA A 262 0.43 24.01 7.04
CA ALA A 262 0.45 24.59 5.70
C ALA A 262 0.31 26.13 5.71
N THR A 263 -0.53 26.66 6.61
CA THR A 263 -0.67 28.11 6.83
C THR A 263 0.60 28.72 7.41
N GLU A 264 1.12 28.13 8.49
CA GLU A 264 2.35 28.61 9.16
C GLU A 264 3.55 28.57 8.20
N LEU A 265 3.64 27.54 7.36
CA LEU A 265 4.70 27.40 6.38
C LEU A 265 4.66 28.50 5.31
N LEU A 266 3.47 28.96 4.90
CA LEU A 266 3.33 30.10 3.99
C LEU A 266 3.74 31.42 4.66
N GLU A 267 3.40 31.59 5.94
CA GLU A 267 3.64 32.82 6.70
C GLU A 267 5.10 32.96 7.16
N LEU A 268 5.63 31.91 7.78
CA LEU A 268 6.92 31.89 8.49
C LEU A 268 8.03 31.17 7.72
N GLY A 269 7.70 30.40 6.68
CA GLY A 269 8.68 29.61 5.91
C GLY A 269 9.20 28.37 6.63
N HIS A 270 8.69 28.06 7.83
CA HIS A 270 8.99 26.84 8.57
C HIS A 270 7.80 26.49 9.47
N THR A 271 7.65 25.20 9.77
CA THR A 271 6.63 24.68 10.70
C THR A 271 7.08 23.34 11.27
N GLN A 272 6.41 22.88 12.31
CA GLN A 272 6.57 21.53 12.86
C GLN A 272 5.21 20.94 13.22
N ILE A 273 5.03 19.65 12.94
CA ILE A 273 3.88 18.86 13.36
C ILE A 273 4.40 17.85 14.39
N ARG A 274 3.94 17.96 15.64
CA ARG A 274 4.30 17.05 16.73
C ARG A 274 3.18 16.05 16.94
N THR A 275 3.53 14.77 16.87
CA THR A 275 2.66 13.65 17.23
C THR A 275 3.10 13.07 18.58
N ALA A 276 2.39 12.07 19.09
CA ALA A 276 2.72 11.35 20.31
C ALA A 276 4.18 10.89 20.45
N HIS A 277 4.85 10.54 19.34
CA HIS A 277 6.16 9.90 19.39
C HIS A 277 7.06 10.19 18.19
N ARG A 278 6.61 11.10 17.32
CA ARG A 278 7.30 11.48 16.08
C ARG A 278 7.05 12.94 15.78
N THR A 279 8.02 13.61 15.18
CA THR A 279 7.90 15.01 14.79
C THR A 279 8.28 15.18 13.33
N LEU A 280 7.43 15.87 12.57
CA LEU A 280 7.71 16.32 11.21
C LEU A 280 8.10 17.81 11.26
N HIS A 281 9.21 18.16 10.64
CA HIS A 281 9.63 19.53 10.40
C HIS A 281 9.51 19.82 8.91
N ALA A 282 8.99 20.99 8.57
CA ALA A 282 8.94 21.43 7.18
C ALA A 282 9.48 22.85 7.04
N SER A 283 10.16 23.11 5.94
CA SER A 283 10.70 24.41 5.58
C SER A 283 10.38 24.75 4.13
N LEU A 284 10.04 26.00 3.86
CA LEU A 284 9.66 26.50 2.54
C LEU A 284 10.59 27.64 2.14
N GLN A 285 11.44 27.36 1.16
CA GLN A 285 12.24 28.38 0.49
C GLN A 285 11.45 28.94 -0.69
N ARG A 286 11.19 30.25 -0.67
CA ARG A 286 10.47 30.92 -1.76
C ARG A 286 11.36 31.06 -3.00
N PRO A 287 10.79 30.95 -4.22
CA PRO A 287 11.56 31.14 -5.45
C PRO A 287 12.19 32.54 -5.52
N ARG A 288 13.39 32.61 -6.08
CA ARG A 288 14.09 33.87 -6.44
C ARG A 288 14.28 33.90 -7.96
N LEU A 289 14.65 35.06 -8.52
CA LEU A 289 14.81 35.29 -9.98
C LEU A 289 15.56 34.17 -10.75
N TRP A 290 16.46 33.43 -10.11
CA TRP A 290 17.27 32.35 -10.71
C TRP A 290 17.24 31.03 -9.93
N ARG A 291 16.35 30.89 -8.93
CA ARG A 291 16.26 29.68 -8.10
C ARG A 291 14.80 29.30 -7.88
N ASN A 292 14.47 28.05 -8.16
CA ASN A 292 13.16 27.48 -7.85
C ASN A 292 12.89 27.55 -6.34
N GLY A 293 11.61 27.60 -5.99
CA GLY A 293 11.20 27.37 -4.61
C GLY A 293 11.47 25.92 -4.22
N GLN A 294 11.64 25.67 -2.93
CA GLN A 294 11.91 24.35 -2.38
C GLN A 294 11.09 24.15 -1.12
N LEU A 295 10.34 23.04 -1.09
CA LEU A 295 9.82 22.47 0.15
C LEU A 295 10.84 21.44 0.63
N GLY A 296 11.27 21.51 1.88
CA GLY A 296 12.08 20.48 2.53
C GLY A 296 11.36 19.97 3.76
N ILE A 297 11.23 18.66 3.88
CA ILE A 297 10.57 17.99 5.00
C ILE A 297 11.61 17.11 5.68
N THR A 298 11.57 16.99 7.01
CA THR A 298 12.39 16.05 7.77
C THR A 298 11.60 15.45 8.93
N SER A 299 11.79 14.17 9.18
CA SER A 299 11.06 13.42 10.22
C SER A 299 12.02 12.95 11.31
N HIS A 300 11.55 12.99 12.55
CA HIS A 300 12.33 12.61 13.73
C HIS A 300 11.52 11.65 14.60
N THR A 301 12.18 10.62 15.12
CA THR A 301 11.64 9.74 16.15
C THR A 301 12.24 10.11 17.51
N ASP A 302 11.49 9.91 18.59
CA ASP A 302 11.93 10.26 19.94
C ASP A 302 13.09 9.38 20.46
N GLY A 303 13.43 8.30 19.75
CA GLY A 303 14.53 7.38 20.08
C GLY A 303 15.92 7.83 19.61
N GLY A 304 16.04 9.02 19.02
CA GLY A 304 17.32 9.59 18.58
C GLY A 304 17.80 9.13 17.20
N SER A 305 17.16 8.14 16.57
CA SER A 305 17.35 7.87 15.14
C SER A 305 16.53 8.87 14.33
N SER A 306 17.21 9.81 13.69
CA SER A 306 16.60 10.70 12.70
C SER A 306 16.61 10.01 11.34
N THR A 307 15.45 9.54 10.87
CA THR A 307 15.30 9.21 9.45
C THR A 307 15.00 10.51 8.71
N ALA A 308 16.06 11.19 8.26
CA ALA A 308 15.94 12.43 7.49
C ALA A 308 15.47 12.12 6.06
N GLY A 309 14.18 11.82 5.88
CA GLY A 309 13.54 11.80 4.58
C GLY A 309 13.41 13.23 4.06
N SER A 310 14.38 13.70 3.27
CA SER A 310 14.32 15.03 2.65
C SER A 310 13.68 14.93 1.28
N GLN A 311 12.38 15.22 1.18
CA GLN A 311 11.74 15.40 -0.11
C GLN A 311 11.89 16.85 -0.57
N VAL A 312 12.63 17.06 -1.67
CA VAL A 312 12.83 18.37 -2.29
C VAL A 312 11.86 18.53 -3.46
N LEU A 313 10.79 19.29 -3.25
CA LEU A 313 9.84 19.58 -4.33
C LEU A 313 10.18 20.91 -4.99
N PHE A 314 10.44 20.87 -6.30
CA PHE A 314 10.74 22.03 -7.14
C PHE A 314 9.47 22.63 -7.74
N TRP A 315 9.29 23.93 -7.56
CA TRP A 315 8.15 24.67 -8.11
C TRP A 315 8.63 25.50 -9.31
N LYS A 316 8.07 25.23 -10.51
CA LYS A 316 8.51 25.86 -11.78
C LYS A 316 7.87 27.22 -12.07
N SER A 317 6.73 27.58 -11.47
CA SER A 317 6.01 28.80 -11.84
C SER A 317 5.04 29.30 -10.77
N GLY A 318 5.45 30.30 -9.98
CA GLY A 318 4.55 31.00 -9.04
C GLY A 318 4.46 30.34 -7.66
N ARG A 319 3.99 31.11 -6.67
CA ARG A 319 4.00 30.75 -5.23
C ARG A 319 3.33 29.40 -4.98
N ALA A 320 3.89 28.60 -4.06
CA ALA A 320 3.20 27.42 -3.52
C ALA A 320 1.84 27.82 -2.95
N THR A 321 0.79 27.09 -3.30
CA THR A 321 -0.56 27.31 -2.75
C THR A 321 -0.73 26.57 -1.42
N HIS A 322 -1.67 27.02 -0.59
CA HIS A 322 -2.04 26.34 0.65
C HIS A 322 -2.45 24.89 0.39
N GLN A 323 -3.24 24.65 -0.67
CA GLN A 323 -3.71 23.31 -1.04
C GLN A 323 -2.56 22.37 -1.44
N GLU A 324 -1.58 22.85 -2.21
CA GLU A 324 -0.43 22.02 -2.59
C GLU A 324 0.46 21.71 -1.39
N LEU A 325 0.68 22.68 -0.48
CA LEU A 325 1.42 22.43 0.76
C LEU A 325 0.69 21.45 1.68
N TRP A 326 -0.63 21.62 1.86
CA TRP A 326 -1.46 20.68 2.61
C TRP A 326 -1.35 19.26 2.04
N ARG A 327 -1.41 19.10 0.71
CA ARG A 327 -1.26 17.79 0.05
C ARG A 327 0.11 17.16 0.33
N ASN A 328 1.20 17.91 0.14
CA ASN A 328 2.55 17.38 0.36
C ASN A 328 2.82 17.07 1.84
N LEU A 329 2.35 17.92 2.76
CA LEU A 329 2.45 17.66 4.18
C LEU A 329 1.59 16.46 4.60
N SER A 330 0.41 16.26 4.00
CA SER A 330 -0.42 15.07 4.24
C SER A 330 0.33 13.80 3.87
N LEU A 331 0.96 13.75 2.68
CA LEU A 331 1.78 12.60 2.26
C LEU A 331 2.92 12.35 3.25
N ALA A 332 3.65 13.40 3.63
CA ALA A 332 4.76 13.25 4.56
C ALA A 332 4.33 12.86 6.00
N VAL A 333 3.12 13.23 6.43
CA VAL A 333 2.55 12.73 7.70
C VAL A 333 2.11 11.27 7.59
N ALA A 334 1.60 10.83 6.43
CA ALA A 334 1.32 9.41 6.22
C ALA A 334 2.62 8.59 6.26
N GLU A 335 3.67 9.05 5.59
CA GLU A 335 5.02 8.48 5.68
C GLU A 335 5.58 8.55 7.12
N LEU A 336 5.26 9.58 7.89
CA LEU A 336 5.66 9.66 9.30
C LEU A 336 5.11 8.48 10.11
N ALA A 337 3.97 7.89 9.74
CA ALA A 337 3.43 6.70 10.41
C ALA A 337 4.22 5.41 10.09
N THR A 338 4.99 5.40 9.01
CA THR A 338 5.71 4.24 8.48
C THR A 338 7.23 4.29 8.74
N LEU A 339 7.75 5.29 9.43
CA LEU A 339 9.16 5.35 9.85
C LEU A 339 9.52 4.42 11.02
#